data_AF-A0A1C5CGZ8-F1
#
_entry.id   AF-A0A1C5CGZ8-F1
#
_cell.length_a   1.000
_cell.length_b   1.000
_cell.length_c   1.000
_cell.angle_alpha   90.00
_cell.angle_beta   90.00
_cell.angle_gamma   90.00
#
_symmetry.space_group_name_H-M   'P 1'
#
loop_
_entity.id
_entity.type
_entity.pdbx_description
1 polymer ?
#
loop_
_entity_poly.entity_id
_entity_poly.type
_entity_poly.pdbx_seq_one_letter_code
_entity_poly.pdbx_strand_id
1 'polypeptide(L)'
;MAYAVLTDEPDETDEDPPMPVIDHRRRRLGIAAGTALLTLTVAGCSGLGRTAVGPIIYTTERDAVIAVNSPSVKGCHPLAPAGAKEVSNGTLIDIILYRTPNCTGPGTTYLATTLSDVNGSGALPWRSFSTVH
;
A
#
# COMPACT_ATOMS: atom_id res chain seq x y z
N MET A 1 -26.59 0.56 85.50
CA MET A 1 -25.67 -0.55 85.20
C MET A 1 -26.17 -1.23 83.94
N ALA A 2 -25.32 -1.29 82.93
CA ALA A 2 -25.57 -1.87 81.62
C ALA A 2 -25.59 -3.41 81.68
N TYR A 3 -26.31 -4.07 80.77
CA TYR A 3 -25.76 -4.96 79.73
C TYR A 3 -26.93 -5.39 78.83
N ALA A 4 -26.86 -4.98 77.55
CA ALA A 4 -27.62 -5.59 76.47
C ALA A 4 -26.87 -6.85 76.03
N VAL A 5 -27.58 -7.97 75.91
CA VAL A 5 -27.04 -9.22 75.34
C VAL A 5 -27.75 -9.46 74.01
N LEU A 6 -26.93 -9.54 72.97
CA LEU A 6 -27.25 -9.84 71.59
C LEU A 6 -27.74 -11.28 71.39
N THR A 7 -28.71 -11.45 70.50
CA THR A 7 -28.92 -12.67 69.69
C THR A 7 -29.37 -12.18 68.31
N ASP A 8 -28.43 -11.95 67.40
CA ASP A 8 -27.99 -12.87 66.32
C ASP A 8 -28.91 -12.74 65.07
N GLU A 9 -28.41 -11.98 64.08
CA GLU A 9 -29.00 -11.83 62.75
C GLU A 9 -28.60 -13.01 61.86
N PRO A 10 -29.53 -13.63 61.11
CA PRO A 10 -29.16 -14.39 59.93
C PRO A 10 -29.38 -13.50 58.70
N ASP A 11 -28.31 -13.00 58.09
CA ASP A 11 -28.40 -12.51 56.71
C ASP A 11 -27.17 -12.95 55.91
N GLU A 12 -27.43 -13.97 55.11
CA GLU A 12 -26.91 -14.24 53.79
C GLU A 12 -25.43 -13.87 53.51
N THR A 13 -24.60 -14.90 53.51
CA THR A 13 -23.28 -14.89 52.88
C THR A 13 -23.40 -14.43 51.42
N ASP A 14 -22.95 -13.20 51.16
CA ASP A 14 -22.60 -12.69 49.83
C ASP A 14 -21.39 -13.49 49.29
N GLU A 15 -21.64 -14.70 48.80
CA GLU A 15 -20.69 -15.42 47.95
C GLU A 15 -20.79 -14.83 46.53
N ASP A 16 -20.03 -13.75 46.28
CA ASP A 16 -19.71 -13.34 44.92
C ASP A 16 -19.00 -14.51 44.21
N PRO A 17 -19.60 -15.14 43.18
CA PRO A 17 -18.99 -16.28 42.53
C PRO A 17 -17.71 -15.80 41.82
N PRO A 18 -16.54 -16.42 42.04
CA PRO A 18 -15.33 -16.00 41.37
C PRO A 18 -15.54 -16.13 39.86
N MET A 19 -15.53 -15.00 39.14
CA MET A 19 -15.56 -15.01 37.69
C MET A 19 -14.53 -16.02 37.18
N PRO A 20 -14.92 -16.98 36.33
CA PRO A 20 -14.06 -18.08 35.95
C PRO A 20 -12.79 -17.51 35.29
N VAL A 21 -11.66 -17.61 35.99
CA VAL A 21 -10.35 -17.09 35.59
C VAL A 21 -9.97 -17.52 34.15
N ILE A 22 -10.54 -18.63 33.70
CA ILE A 22 -10.40 -19.19 32.35
C ILE A 22 -11.03 -18.30 31.26
N ASP A 23 -12.17 -17.67 31.52
CA ASP A 23 -12.85 -16.82 30.54
C ASP A 23 -12.09 -15.49 30.33
N HIS A 24 -11.59 -14.91 31.43
CA HIS A 24 -10.72 -13.74 31.36
C HIS A 24 -9.42 -14.04 30.60
N ARG A 25 -8.82 -15.22 30.80
CA ARG A 25 -7.59 -15.63 30.10
C ARG A 25 -7.82 -15.83 28.60
N ARG A 26 -8.91 -16.50 28.20
CA ARG A 26 -9.29 -16.69 26.79
C ARG A 26 -9.54 -15.35 26.10
N ARG A 27 -10.25 -14.43 26.76
CA ARG A 27 -10.50 -13.07 26.25
C ARG A 27 -9.20 -12.28 26.07
N ARG A 28 -8.26 -12.32 27.03
CA ARG A 28 -6.96 -11.63 26.91
C ARG A 28 -6.12 -12.19 25.76
N LEU A 29 -6.08 -13.50 25.60
CA LEU A 29 -5.37 -14.15 24.50
C LEU A 29 -5.96 -13.80 23.13
N GLY A 30 -7.30 -13.77 23.02
CA GLY A 30 -7.98 -13.36 21.80
C GLY A 30 -7.67 -11.91 21.42
N ILE A 31 -7.68 -10.99 22.39
CA ILE A 31 -7.31 -9.58 22.17
C ILE A 31 -5.84 -9.49 21.74
N ALA A 32 -4.92 -10.16 22.45
CA ALA A 32 -3.50 -10.12 22.11
C ALA A 32 -3.23 -10.67 20.70
N ALA A 33 -3.82 -11.82 20.35
CA ALA A 33 -3.70 -12.39 19.01
C ALA A 33 -4.30 -11.48 17.94
N GLY A 34 -5.47 -10.90 18.18
CA GLY A 34 -6.10 -9.93 17.28
C GLY A 34 -5.24 -8.70 17.07
N THR A 35 -4.69 -8.12 18.15
CA THR A 35 -3.77 -6.98 18.04
C THR A 35 -2.50 -7.32 17.28
N ALA A 36 -1.91 -8.51 17.51
CA ALA A 36 -0.71 -8.94 16.80
C ALA A 36 -0.96 -9.13 15.30
N LEU A 37 -2.10 -9.70 14.91
CA LEU A 37 -2.48 -9.84 13.50
C LEU A 37 -2.71 -8.46 12.86
N LEU A 38 -3.41 -7.55 13.55
CA LEU A 38 -3.65 -6.20 13.06
C LEU A 38 -2.34 -5.44 12.84
N THR A 39 -1.41 -5.48 13.80
CA THR A 39 -0.12 -4.80 13.67
C THR A 39 0.73 -5.38 12.54
N LEU A 40 0.75 -6.70 12.36
CA LEU A 40 1.41 -7.36 11.22
C LEU A 40 0.83 -6.90 9.88
N THR A 41 -0.49 -6.84 9.76
CA THR A 41 -1.17 -6.39 8.54
C THR A 41 -0.83 -4.94 8.21
N VAL A 42 -0.88 -4.04 9.20
CA VAL A 42 -0.56 -2.61 9.02
C VAL A 42 0.92 -2.41 8.68
N ALA A 43 1.83 -3.13 9.34
CA ALA A 43 3.25 -3.07 9.05
C ALA A 43 3.55 -3.57 7.62
N GLY A 44 2.85 -4.62 7.17
CA GLY A 44 2.89 -5.13 5.81
C GLY A 44 2.52 -4.07 4.77
N CYS A 45 1.42 -3.35 4.96
CA CYS A 45 0.96 -2.31 4.02
C CYS A 45 1.80 -1.01 4.08
N SER A 46 2.41 -0.71 5.22
CA SER A 46 3.24 0.50 5.40
C SER A 46 4.58 0.42 4.67
N GLY A 47 5.09 -0.79 4.42
CA GLY A 47 6.37 -1.03 3.78
C GLY A 47 6.37 -0.92 2.25
N LEU A 48 5.20 -0.83 1.58
CA LEU A 48 5.11 -0.84 0.11
C LEU A 48 5.57 0.47 -0.56
N GLY A 49 6.00 1.48 0.20
CA GLY A 49 6.41 2.77 -0.36
C GLY A 49 5.24 3.51 -1.01
N ARG A 50 5.53 4.65 -1.63
CA ARG A 50 4.53 5.40 -2.40
C ARG A 50 4.53 4.90 -3.85
N THR A 51 3.34 4.66 -4.40
CA THR A 51 3.14 4.23 -5.78
C THR A 51 2.33 5.25 -6.58
N ALA A 52 2.61 5.36 -7.87
CA ALA A 52 1.81 6.10 -8.83
C ALA A 52 0.54 5.29 -9.14
N VAL A 53 -0.54 5.51 -8.39
CA VAL A 53 -1.77 4.70 -8.50
C VAL A 53 -2.31 4.71 -9.94
N GLY A 54 -2.49 3.53 -10.53
CA GLY A 54 -2.99 3.36 -11.90
C GLY A 54 -1.95 2.72 -12.84
N PRO A 55 -2.31 2.41 -14.08
CA PRO A 55 -1.41 1.77 -15.02
C PRO A 55 -0.62 2.77 -15.87
N ILE A 56 0.61 2.41 -16.22
CA ILE A 56 1.29 2.93 -17.42
C ILE A 56 1.22 1.83 -18.47
N ILE A 57 0.60 2.13 -19.60
CA ILE A 57 0.45 1.19 -20.72
C ILE A 57 1.35 1.66 -21.84
N TYR A 58 2.12 0.76 -22.45
CA TYR A 58 2.97 1.11 -23.58
C TYR A 58 2.99 0.03 -24.64
N THR A 59 3.15 0.48 -25.88
CA THR A 59 3.28 -0.38 -27.05
C THR A 59 4.74 -0.38 -27.48
N THR A 60 5.33 -1.57 -27.55
CA THR A 60 6.71 -1.73 -28.04
C THR A 60 6.80 -1.52 -29.55
N GLU A 61 8.02 -1.34 -30.07
CA GLU A 61 8.28 -1.33 -31.52
C GLU A 61 7.72 -2.56 -32.26
N ARG A 62 7.59 -3.71 -31.58
CA ARG A 62 7.05 -4.95 -32.13
C ARG A 62 5.56 -5.17 -31.83
N ASP A 63 4.82 -4.11 -31.53
CA ASP A 63 3.37 -4.13 -31.28
C ASP A 63 2.93 -4.93 -30.04
N ALA A 64 3.86 -5.34 -29.17
CA ALA A 64 3.49 -5.89 -27.88
C ALA A 64 3.03 -4.78 -26.94
N VAL A 65 1.84 -4.94 -26.35
CA VAL A 65 1.27 -4.04 -25.35
C VAL A 65 1.64 -4.53 -23.96
N ILE A 66 2.20 -3.65 -23.13
CA ILE A 66 2.67 -3.96 -21.79
C ILE A 66 2.04 -2.97 -20.80
N ALA A 67 1.57 -3.48 -19.67
CA ALA A 67 1.04 -2.68 -18.57
C ALA A 67 1.95 -2.77 -17.34
N VAL A 68 2.37 -1.62 -16.83
CA VAL A 68 3.07 -1.47 -15.55
C VAL A 68 2.09 -0.88 -14.55
N ASN A 69 1.63 -1.71 -13.60
CA ASN A 69 0.61 -1.31 -12.66
C ASN A 69 1.22 -0.69 -11.41
N SER A 70 0.74 0.49 -11.04
CA SER A 70 1.08 1.20 -9.81
C SER A 70 2.59 1.22 -9.53
N PRO A 71 3.43 1.72 -10.46
CA PRO A 71 4.88 1.73 -10.27
C PRO A 71 5.25 2.57 -9.04
N SER A 72 6.39 2.27 -8.40
CA SER A 72 6.94 3.13 -7.34
C SER A 72 7.08 4.56 -7.86
N VAL A 73 6.68 5.56 -7.07
CA VAL A 73 6.89 6.96 -7.45
C VAL A 73 8.39 7.25 -7.58
N LYS A 74 9.22 6.66 -6.72
CA LYS A 74 10.67 6.87 -6.76
C LYS A 74 11.33 5.98 -7.80
N GLY A 75 12.34 6.53 -8.45
CA GLY A 75 13.31 5.81 -9.26
C GLY A 75 13.12 6.00 -10.76
N CYS A 76 13.90 5.20 -11.50
CA CYS A 76 13.81 5.11 -12.95
C CYS A 76 13.21 3.76 -13.34
N HIS A 77 12.23 3.78 -14.21
CA HIS A 77 11.51 2.59 -14.66
C HIS A 77 11.87 2.30 -16.11
N PRO A 78 12.70 1.28 -16.39
CA PRO A 78 13.03 0.91 -17.76
C PRO A 78 11.81 0.31 -18.47
N LEU A 79 11.64 0.68 -19.73
CA LEU A 79 10.73 0.03 -20.64
C LEU A 79 11.43 -1.18 -21.30
N ALA A 80 10.71 -1.90 -22.16
CA ALA A 80 11.30 -3.01 -22.92
C ALA A 80 12.63 -2.59 -23.59
N PRO A 81 13.62 -3.49 -23.78
CA PRO A 81 14.93 -3.11 -24.32
C PRO A 81 14.89 -2.39 -25.67
N ALA A 82 13.94 -2.79 -26.54
CA ALA A 82 13.67 -2.16 -27.84
C ALA A 82 12.93 -0.81 -27.73
N GLY A 83 12.41 -0.49 -26.54
CA GLY A 83 11.66 0.70 -26.23
C GLY A 83 10.19 0.65 -26.65
N ALA A 84 9.49 1.75 -26.38
CA ALA A 84 8.08 1.95 -26.68
C ALA A 84 7.90 3.04 -27.74
N LYS A 85 7.00 2.78 -28.69
CA LYS A 85 6.55 3.74 -29.69
C LYS A 85 5.33 4.54 -29.26
N GLU A 86 4.63 4.05 -28.24
CA GLU A 86 3.48 4.71 -27.63
C GLU A 86 3.49 4.45 -26.13
N VAL A 87 3.20 5.48 -25.34
CA VAL A 87 3.03 5.37 -23.89
C VAL A 87 1.77 6.13 -23.48
N SER A 88 0.94 5.51 -22.66
CA SER A 88 -0.24 6.09 -22.03
C SER A 88 -0.06 6.11 -20.51
N ASN A 89 -0.25 7.29 -19.91
CA ASN A 89 -0.19 7.48 -18.47
C ASN A 89 -1.60 7.42 -17.88
N GLY A 90 -2.01 6.23 -17.44
CA GLY A 90 -3.25 6.04 -16.67
C GLY A 90 -3.05 6.19 -15.17
N THR A 91 -1.88 6.65 -14.70
CA THR A 91 -1.65 6.89 -13.28
C THR A 91 -2.25 8.23 -12.82
N LEU A 92 -2.37 8.43 -11.51
CA LEU A 92 -2.86 9.69 -10.91
C LEU A 92 -1.77 10.77 -10.79
N ILE A 93 -0.57 10.53 -11.31
CA ILE A 93 0.53 11.50 -11.30
C ILE A 93 1.19 11.57 -12.67
N ASP A 94 1.88 12.68 -12.91
CA ASP A 94 2.52 12.92 -14.19
C ASP A 94 3.87 12.23 -14.28
N ILE A 95 4.33 11.95 -15.50
CA ILE A 95 5.61 11.27 -15.75
C ILE A 95 6.46 12.03 -16.77
N ILE A 96 7.75 11.73 -16.74
CA ILE A 96 8.71 12.17 -17.76
C ILE A 96 9.19 10.93 -18.49
N LEU A 97 9.07 10.92 -19.82
CA LEU A 97 9.62 9.87 -20.67
C LEU A 97 11.03 10.24 -21.12
N TYR A 98 11.88 9.23 -21.27
CA TYR A 98 13.27 9.39 -21.68
C TYR A 98 13.62 8.47 -22.86
N ARG A 99 14.48 8.95 -23.75
CA ARG A 99 15.07 8.12 -24.82
C ARG A 99 16.20 7.23 -24.34
N THR A 100 16.69 7.45 -23.11
CA THR A 100 17.73 6.64 -22.46
C THR A 100 17.08 5.62 -21.51
N PRO A 101 17.77 4.52 -21.18
CA PRO A 101 17.20 3.48 -20.31
C PRO A 101 17.30 3.81 -18.81
N ASN A 102 18.01 4.89 -18.45
CA ASN A 102 18.37 5.24 -17.07
C ASN A 102 17.80 6.59 -16.62
N CYS A 103 16.79 7.12 -17.32
CA CYS A 103 16.11 8.37 -16.97
C CYS A 103 17.06 9.59 -16.90
N THR A 104 18.00 9.67 -17.84
CA THR A 104 18.94 10.79 -17.94
C THR A 104 19.07 11.32 -19.36
N GLY A 105 19.71 12.49 -19.51
CA GLY A 105 20.02 13.06 -20.81
C GLY A 105 18.85 13.80 -21.48
N PRO A 106 19.09 14.32 -22.69
CA PRO A 106 18.11 15.14 -23.42
C PRO A 106 17.05 14.28 -24.13
N GLY A 107 16.08 14.95 -24.75
CA GLY A 107 15.02 14.30 -25.53
C GLY A 107 13.91 13.72 -24.66
N THR A 108 13.58 14.41 -23.57
CA THR A 108 12.47 14.02 -22.70
C THR A 108 11.14 14.58 -23.21
N THR A 109 10.04 13.94 -22.79
CA THR A 109 8.71 14.56 -22.89
C THR A 109 7.98 14.44 -21.56
N TYR A 110 7.19 15.45 -21.24
CA TYR A 110 6.28 15.42 -20.11
C TYR A 110 4.98 14.75 -20.54
N LEU A 111 4.51 13.76 -19.78
CA LEU A 111 3.25 13.09 -20.06
C LEU A 111 2.35 13.17 -18.83
N ALA A 112 1.35 14.04 -18.93
CA ALA A 112 0.38 14.23 -17.86
C ALA A 112 -0.53 13.01 -17.68
N THR A 113 -1.15 12.95 -16.51
CA THR A 113 -2.21 12.00 -16.16
C THR A 113 -3.28 11.95 -17.25
N THR A 114 -3.72 10.74 -17.59
CA THR A 114 -4.70 10.39 -18.64
C THR A 114 -4.26 10.67 -20.09
N LEU A 115 -3.08 11.24 -20.32
CA LEU A 115 -2.59 11.50 -21.68
C LEU A 115 -1.78 10.33 -22.25
N SER A 116 -1.59 10.38 -23.57
CA SER A 116 -0.69 9.49 -24.30
C SER A 116 0.30 10.29 -25.15
N ASP A 117 1.48 9.70 -25.36
CA ASP A 117 2.48 10.18 -26.32
C ASP A 117 2.75 9.06 -27.32
N VAL A 118 2.59 9.40 -28.61
CA VAL A 118 2.85 8.51 -29.73
C VAL A 118 4.00 9.09 -30.53
N ASN A 119 5.03 8.29 -30.75
CA ASN A 119 6.16 8.67 -31.56
C ASN A 119 5.73 8.95 -33.01
N GLY A 120 6.12 10.11 -33.52
CA GLY A 120 6.03 10.42 -34.94
C GLY A 120 6.93 9.52 -35.79
N SER A 121 6.70 9.53 -37.11
CA SER A 121 7.53 8.81 -38.09
C SER A 121 9.02 9.14 -37.91
N GLY A 122 9.84 8.12 -37.65
CA GLY A 122 11.29 8.23 -37.51
C GLY A 122 11.79 8.73 -36.13
N ALA A 123 10.90 8.97 -35.18
CA ALA A 123 11.30 9.28 -33.80
C ALA A 123 11.88 8.02 -33.12
N LEU A 124 12.92 8.23 -32.30
CA LEU A 124 13.50 7.16 -31.48
C LEU A 124 12.48 6.65 -30.46
N PRO A 125 12.55 5.41 -29.98
CA PRO A 125 11.61 4.90 -28.99
C PRO A 125 11.85 5.48 -27.59
N TRP A 126 10.81 5.50 -26.76
CA TRP A 126 10.92 5.74 -25.33
C TRP A 126 11.55 4.53 -24.64
N ARG A 127 12.51 4.73 -23.74
CA ARG A 127 13.28 3.64 -23.11
C ARG A 127 13.15 3.57 -21.59
N SER A 128 12.73 4.65 -20.95
CA SER A 128 12.40 4.64 -19.53
C SER A 128 11.46 5.79 -19.18
N PHE A 129 10.89 5.75 -17.98
CA PHE A 129 10.16 6.87 -17.40
C PHE A 129 10.48 7.07 -15.92
N SER A 130 10.28 8.28 -15.43
CA SER A 130 10.25 8.62 -14.00
C SER A 130 8.97 9.37 -13.69
N THR A 131 8.53 9.38 -12.43
CA THR A 131 7.34 10.14 -12.04
C THR A 131 7.73 11.52 -11.53
N VAL A 132 6.83 12.48 -11.68
CA VAL A 132 6.94 13.82 -11.10
C VAL A 132 6.41 13.75 -9.67
N HIS A 133 7.28 13.89 -8.67
CA HIS A 133 6.93 13.63 -7.26
C HIS A 133 7.73 14.43 -6.23
#